data_AF-A0A5J4P928-F1
#
_entry.id   AF-A0A5J4P928-F1
#
_cell.length_a   1.000
_cell.length_b   1.000
_cell.length_c   1.000
_cell.angle_alpha   90.00
_cell.angle_beta   90.00
_cell.angle_gamma   90.00
#
_symmetry.space_group_name_H-M   'P 1'
#
loop_
_entity.id
_entity.type
_entity.pdbx_description
1 polymer ?
#
loop_
_entity_poly.entity_id
_entity_poly.type
_entity_poly.pdbx_seq_one_letter_code
_entity_poly.pdbx_strand_id
1 'polypeptide(L)' 'GVAVFSEIYYPGWEATVDGVPVDIVRANYILRAMNISSGKHTIEMWFKPKSLRMTESIAYGGWGVFVLMVIAGVVRKRK' A
#
# COMPACT_ATOMS: atom_id res chain seq x y z
N GLY A 1 -4.51 -1.88 26.71
CA GLY A 1 -3.57 -0.77 26.93
C GLY A 1 -3.20 -0.18 25.59
N VAL A 2 -2.90 1.11 25.52
CA VAL A 2 -2.56 1.76 24.24
C VAL A 2 -1.05 1.66 24.01
N ALA A 3 -0.64 0.98 22.95
CA ALA A 3 0.73 1.01 22.47
C ALA A 3 0.89 2.16 21.48
N VAL A 4 1.89 3.01 21.68
CA VAL A 4 2.20 4.14 20.81
C VAL A 4 3.57 3.90 20.19
N PHE A 5 3.66 4.07 18.87
CA PHE A 5 4.87 3.88 18.08
C PHE A 5 5.42 5.24 17.69
N SER A 6 6.75 5.40 17.75
CA SER A 6 7.45 6.64 17.37
C SER A 6 7.55 6.80 15.84
N GLU A 7 6.39 6.71 15.18
CA GLU A 7 6.28 6.55 13.74
C GLU A 7 5.09 7.34 13.20
N ILE A 8 5.22 7.87 11.98
CA ILE A 8 4.23 8.78 11.40
C ILE A 8 2.92 8.06 11.07
N TYR A 9 1.81 8.62 11.53
CA TYR A 9 0.46 8.26 11.14
C TYR A 9 0.17 8.80 9.74
N TYR A 10 0.08 7.89 8.78
CA TYR A 10 -0.22 8.20 7.39
C TYR A 10 -1.24 7.19 6.81
N PRO A 11 -2.12 7.59 5.88
CA PRO A 11 -3.03 6.64 5.23
C PRO A 11 -2.30 5.56 4.43
N GLY A 12 -2.76 4.31 4.51
CA GLY A 12 -2.19 3.18 3.74
C GLY A 12 -1.30 2.25 4.55
N TRP A 13 -1.14 2.50 5.85
CA TRP A 13 -0.64 1.48 6.78
C TRP A 13 -1.73 0.47 7.12
N GLU A 14 -1.35 -0.80 7.16
CA GLU A 14 -2.14 -1.89 7.71
C GLU A 14 -1.31 -2.58 8.81
N ALA A 15 -1.97 -3.16 9.80
CA ALA A 15 -1.31 -3.85 10.89
C ALA A 15 -2.05 -5.12 11.32
N THR A 16 -1.30 -6.07 11.83
CA THR A 16 -1.79 -7.24 12.54
C THR A 16 -1.17 -7.32 13.93
N VAL A 17 -1.95 -7.87 14.87
CA VAL A 17 -1.49 -8.27 16.20
C VAL A 17 -1.73 -9.77 16.29
N ASP A 18 -0.66 -10.54 16.39
CA ASP A 18 -0.68 -12.01 16.37
C ASP A 18 -1.44 -12.58 15.15
N GLY A 19 -1.26 -11.95 13.99
CA GLY A 19 -1.92 -12.34 12.73
C GLY A 19 -3.36 -11.84 12.56
N VAL A 20 -3.96 -11.22 13.59
CA VAL A 20 -5.31 -10.66 13.51
C VAL A 20 -5.24 -9.19 13.07
N PRO A 21 -5.98 -8.78 12.01
CA PRO A 21 -6.02 -7.39 11.59
C PRO A 21 -6.53 -6.46 12.68
N VAL A 22 -5.87 -5.32 12.85
CA VAL A 22 -6.26 -4.29 13.82
C VAL A 22 -6.23 -2.90 13.20
N ASP A 23 -7.06 -2.01 13.74
CA ASP A 23 -7.08 -0.62 13.33
C ASP A 23 -5.90 0.15 13.92
N ILE A 24 -5.25 0.95 13.06
CA ILE A 24 -4.22 1.91 13.46
C ILE A 24 -4.89 3.26 13.70
N VAL A 25 -4.72 3.80 14.90
CA VAL A 25 -5.24 5.12 15.27
C VAL A 25 -4.10 6.13 15.41
N ARG A 26 -4.48 7.41 15.38
CA ARG A 26 -3.56 8.54 15.52
C ARG A 26 -3.48 8.98 16.99
N ALA A 27 -2.28 9.02 17.53
CA ALA A 27 -1.98 9.57 18.86
C ALA A 27 -1.04 10.77 18.74
N ASN A 28 -1.11 11.70 19.69
CA ASN A 28 -0.20 12.85 19.77
C ASN A 28 0.04 13.55 18.42
N TYR A 29 -1.04 13.78 17.69
CA TYR A 29 -1.09 14.42 16.36
C TYR A 29 -0.44 13.65 15.21
N ILE A 30 0.69 12.98 15.42
CA ILE A 30 1.50 12.39 14.34
C ILE A 30 1.85 10.93 14.55
N LEU A 31 1.62 10.36 15.74
CA LEU A 31 2.09 9.02 16.08
C LEU A 31 1.03 7.96 15.75
N ARG A 32 1.49 6.76 15.38
CA ARG A 32 0.65 5.57 15.26
C ARG A 32 0.40 4.96 16.63
N ALA A 33 -0.81 4.49 16.87
CA ALA A 33 -1.15 3.77 18.08
C ALA A 33 -2.16 2.64 17.81
N MET A 34 -2.16 1.64 18.69
CA MET A 34 -3.06 0.48 18.64
C MET A 34 -3.48 0.08 20.06
N ASN A 35 -4.69 -0.48 20.21
CA ASN A 35 -5.16 -1.01 21.50
C ASN A 35 -4.67 -2.45 21.68
N ILE A 36 -3.54 -2.59 22.37
CA ILE A 36 -2.84 -3.81 22.80
C ILE A 36 -3.46 -4.46 24.05
N SER A 37 -3.89 -5.72 24.08
CA SER A 37 -4.01 -6.42 25.38
C SER A 37 -2.65 -6.51 26.10
N SER A 38 -2.66 -6.73 27.41
CA SER A 38 -1.42 -6.95 28.16
C SER A 38 -0.84 -8.31 27.82
N GLY A 39 0.46 -8.37 27.54
CA GLY A 39 1.15 -9.63 27.26
C GLY A 39 2.28 -9.46 26.26
N LYS A 40 2.78 -10.59 25.78
CA LYS A 40 3.68 -10.64 24.62
C LYS A 40 2.84 -10.78 23.37
N HIS A 41 3.03 -9.87 22.44
CA HIS A 41 2.33 -9.84 21.17
C HIS A 41 3.34 -9.58 20.06
N THR A 42 3.12 -10.21 18.92
CA THR A 42 3.84 -9.92 17.68
C THR A 42 3.02 -8.92 16.88
N ILE A 43 3.63 -7.78 16.56
CA ILE A 43 2.98 -6.71 15.81
C ILE A 43 3.68 -6.63 14.46
N GLU A 44 2.91 -6.79 13.40
CA GLU A 44 3.41 -6.64 12.04
C GLU A 44 2.68 -5.47 11.37
N MET A 45 3.45 -4.61 10.70
CA MET A 45 2.93 -3.41 10.06
C MET A 45 3.50 -3.32 8.65
N TRP A 46 2.64 -3.09 7.66
CA TRP A 46 3.05 -2.93 6.27
C TRP A 46 2.41 -1.69 5.65
N PHE A 47 3.18 -1.00 4.82
CA PHE A 47 2.71 0.15 4.08
C PHE A 47 2.30 -0.28 2.67
N LYS A 48 0.98 -0.28 2.41
CA LYS A 48 0.36 -0.68 1.13
C LYS A 48 -0.58 0.42 0.63
N PRO A 49 -0.07 1.60 0.24
CA PRO A 49 -0.91 2.70 -0.21
C PRO A 49 -1.61 2.34 -1.53
N LYS A 50 -2.92 2.63 -1.61
CA LYS A 50 -3.74 2.36 -2.80
C LYS A 50 -3.22 3.07 -4.06
N SER A 51 -2.55 4.21 -3.90
CA SER A 51 -1.98 4.99 -5.00
C SER A 51 -0.90 4.23 -5.78
N LEU A 52 -0.05 3.45 -5.10
CA LEU A 52 1.00 2.66 -5.74
C LEU A 52 0.40 1.66 -6.74
N ARG A 53 -0.61 0.91 -6.30
CA ARG A 53 -1.31 -0.07 -7.16
C ARG A 53 -2.03 0.58 -8.35
N MET A 54 -2.53 1.80 -8.16
CA MET A 54 -3.21 2.54 -9.24
C MET A 54 -2.21 3.03 -10.29
N THR A 55 -1.08 3.59 -9.87
CA THR A 55 -0.04 4.06 -10.79
C THR A 55 0.57 2.91 -11.59
N GLU A 56 0.84 1.77 -10.97
CA GLU A 56 1.32 0.56 -11.66
C GLU A 56 0.33 0.10 -12.73
N SER A 57 -0.95 0.03 -12.40
CA SER A 57 -2.00 -0.40 -13.34
C SER A 57 -2.09 0.53 -14.55
N ILE A 58 -2.02 1.85 -14.31
CA ILE A 58 -2.01 2.85 -15.38
C ILE A 58 -0.76 2.71 -16.25
N ALA A 59 0.42 2.53 -15.65
CA ALA A 59 1.68 2.38 -16.38
C ALA A 59 1.67 1.15 -17.29
N TYR A 60 1.24 -0.01 -16.79
CA TYR A 60 1.13 -1.22 -17.60
C TYR A 60 0.07 -1.09 -18.70
N GLY A 61 -1.06 -0.44 -18.41
CA GLY A 61 -2.07 -0.14 -19.43
C GLY A 61 -1.51 0.73 -20.56
N GLY A 62 -0.79 1.80 -20.21
CA GLY A 62 -0.12 2.68 -21.17
C GLY A 62 0.92 1.95 -22.02
N TRP A 63 1.73 1.09 -21.39
CA TRP A 63 2.72 0.28 -22.09
C TRP A 63 2.09 -0.71 -23.07
N GLY A 64 0.98 -1.35 -22.68
CA GLY A 64 0.20 -2.22 -23.56
C GLY A 64 -0.33 -1.48 -24.79
N VAL A 65 -0.90 -0.28 -24.60
CA VAL A 65 -1.37 0.56 -25.71
C VAL A 65 -0.22 0.97 -26.62
N PHE A 66 0.92 1.38 -26.05
CA PHE A 66 2.11 1.75 -26.82
C PHE A 66 2.61 0.60 -27.71
N VAL A 67 2.71 -0.62 -27.16
CA VAL A 67 3.13 -1.80 -27.93
C VAL A 67 2.13 -2.11 -29.06
N LEU A 68 0.84 -2.02 -28.80
CA LEU A 68 -0.19 -2.23 -29.83
C LEU A 68 -0.06 -1.20 -30.98
N MET A 69 0.21 0.07 -30.67
CA MET A 69 0.45 1.09 -31.69
C MET A 69 1.70 0.81 -32.53
N VAL A 70 2.80 0.39 -31.90
CA VAL A 70 4.04 0.03 -32.61
C VAL A 70 3.79 -1.16 -33.54
N ILE A 71 3.13 -2.22 -33.07
CA ILE A 71 2.78 -3.39 -33.89
C ILE A 71 1.91 -2.96 -35.08
N ALA A 72 0.87 -2.17 -34.84
CA ALA A 72 -0.01 -1.68 -35.90
C ALA A 72 0.76 -0.85 -36.96
N GLY A 73 1.69 0.00 -36.52
CA GLY A 73 2.56 0.78 -37.42
C GLY A 73 3.49 -0.09 -38.26
N VAL A 74 4.12 -1.11 -37.66
CA VAL A 74 4.98 -2.06 -38.37
C VAL A 74 4.19 -2.88 -39.39
N VAL A 75 3.00 -3.36 -39.02
CA VAL A 75 2.12 -4.11 -39.93
C VAL A 75 1.66 -3.24 -41.09
N ARG A 76 1.30 -1.97 -40.85
CA ARG A 76 0.94 -1.02 -41.90
C ARG A 76 2.09 -0.75 -42.87
N LYS A 77 3.33 -0.63 -42.37
CA LYS A 77 4.52 -0.39 -43.21
C LYS A 77 4.91 -1.60 -44.06
N ARG A 78 4.54 -2.81 -43.64
CA ARG A 78 4.84 -4.07 -44.35
C ARG A 78 3.82 -4.44 -45.43
N LYS A 79 2.64 -3.80 -45.44
CA LYS A 79 1.66 -3.86 -46.53
C LYS A 79 1.94 -2.78 -47.55
#